data_AF-A0A9E5NZX9-F1
#
_entry.id   AF-A0A9E5NZX9-F1
#
_cell.length_a   1.000
_cell.length_b   1.000
_cell.length_c   1.000
_cell.angle_alpha   90.00
_cell.angle_beta   90.00
_cell.angle_gamma   90.00
#
_symmetry.space_group_name_H-M   'P 1'
#
loop_
_entity.id
_entity.type
_entity.pdbx_description
1 polymer ?
#
loop_
_entity_poly.entity_id
_entity_poly.type
_entity_poly.pdbx_seq_one_letter_code
_entity_poly.pdbx_strand_id
1 'polypeptide(L)' 'MKGIAFATAKIEIHSTGKLHGNIEPPNLVIEEGGIFDGTCKMAKREEVVPK' A
#
# COMPACT_ATOMS: atom_id res chain seq x y z
N MET A 1 -4.19 2.43 20.92
CA MET A 1 -4.97 1.60 19.97
C MET A 1 -4.06 1.32 18.78
N LYS A 2 -3.44 0.13 18.69
CA LYS A 2 -2.62 -0.25 17.52
C LYS A 2 -3.56 -0.92 16.52
N GLY A 3 -3.96 -0.19 15.48
CA GLY A 3 -4.81 -0.71 14.41
C GLY A 3 -3.97 -1.30 13.29
N ILE A 4 -4.28 -2.52 12.88
CA ILE A 4 -3.79 -3.10 11.62
C ILE A 4 -4.80 -2.67 10.56
N ALA A 5 -4.39 -1.83 9.61
CA ALA A 5 -5.24 -1.40 8.51
C ALA A 5 -5.04 -2.35 7.33
N PHE A 6 -6.03 -3.18 7.05
CA PHE A 6 -6.09 -4.00 5.84
C PHE A 6 -6.67 -3.15 4.72
N ALA A 7 -5.81 -2.58 3.87
CA ALA A 7 -6.25 -1.87 2.67
C ALA A 7 -6.58 -2.90 1.58
N THR A 8 -7.86 -3.19 1.37
CA THR A 8 -8.36 -3.99 0.23
C THR A 8 -8.26 -3.24 -1.11
N ALA A 9 -7.83 -1.98 -1.09
CA ALA A 9 -7.73 -1.10 -2.22
C ALA A 9 -6.29 -0.62 -2.45
N LYS A 10 -6.03 -0.14 -3.67
CA LYS A 10 -4.78 0.51 -4.08
C LYS A 10 -4.41 1.62 -3.08
N ILE A 11 -3.14 1.70 -2.70
CA ILE A 11 -2.56 2.82 -1.94
C ILE A 11 -1.78 3.72 -2.89
N GLU A 12 -2.05 5.02 -2.81
CA GLU A 12 -1.36 6.07 -3.57
C GLU A 12 -0.79 7.10 -2.59
N ILE A 13 0.53 7.25 -2.57
CA ILE A 13 1.21 8.27 -1.79
C ILE A 13 1.67 9.35 -2.76
N HIS A 14 1.00 10.50 -2.72
CA HIS A 14 1.37 11.66 -3.53
C HIS A 14 2.66 12.32 -3.03
N SER A 15 3.22 13.23 -3.83
CA SER A 15 4.50 13.92 -3.59
C SER A 15 4.73 14.59 -2.23
N THR A 16 3.67 14.91 -1.47
CA THR A 16 3.76 15.44 -0.10
C THR A 16 3.20 14.49 0.96
N GLY A 17 2.69 13.34 0.52
CA GLY A 17 2.08 12.32 1.35
C GLY A 17 3.09 11.60 2.23
N LYS A 18 2.67 11.28 3.45
CA LYS A 18 3.46 10.49 4.41
C LYS A 18 2.60 9.38 4.96
N LEU A 19 3.08 8.15 4.82
CA LEU A 19 2.41 6.97 5.35
C LEU A 19 3.36 6.25 6.30
N HIS A 20 2.99 6.22 7.58
CA HIS A 20 3.74 5.50 8.60
C HIS A 20 2.91 4.32 9.11
N GLY A 21 3.46 3.12 9.02
CA GLY A 21 2.82 1.91 9.53
C GLY A 21 2.88 0.72 8.57
N ASN A 22 2.34 -0.40 9.03
CA ASN A 22 2.36 -1.65 8.28
C ASN A 22 1.15 -1.73 7.35
N ILE A 23 1.41 -2.01 6.07
CA ILE A 23 0.38 -2.10 5.03
C ILE A 23 0.45 -3.42 4.30
N GLU A 24 -0.71 -3.92 3.90
CA GLU A 24 -0.82 -5.08 3.01
C GLU A 24 -1.66 -4.75 1.76
N PRO A 25 -1.21 -3.83 0.88
CA PRO A 25 -2.01 -3.42 -0.27
C PRO A 25 -1.89 -4.43 -1.41
N PRO A 26 -2.92 -4.58 -2.25
CA PRO A 26 -2.80 -5.29 -3.52
C PRO A 26 -2.02 -4.48 -4.58
N ASN A 27 -1.98 -3.15 -4.45
CA ASN A 27 -1.25 -2.23 -5.34
C ASN A 27 -0.75 -1.02 -4.55
N LEU A 28 0.52 -0.64 -4.76
CA LEU A 28 1.14 0.52 -4.10
C LEU A 28 1.81 1.42 -5.15
N VAL A 29 1.49 2.71 -5.12
CA VAL A 29 2.12 3.76 -5.94
C VAL A 29 2.66 4.84 -5.01
N ILE A 30 3.91 5.23 -5.20
CA ILE A 30 4.56 6.32 -4.46
C ILE A 30 5.13 7.29 -5.50
N GLU A 31 4.65 8.53 -5.49
CA GLU A 31 5.19 9.61 -6.30
C GLU A 31 6.51 10.12 -5.72
N GLU A 32 7.31 10.79 -6.56
CA GLU A 32 8.53 11.45 -6.12
C GLU A 32 8.24 12.47 -5.00
N GLY A 33 8.98 12.37 -3.89
CA GLY A 33 8.75 13.17 -2.67
C GLY A 33 7.82 12.50 -1.64
N GLY A 34 7.06 11.48 -2.03
CA GLY A 34 6.23 10.69 -1.13
C GLY A 34 7.07 9.88 -0.14
N ILE A 35 6.64 9.82 1.12
CA ILE A 35 7.36 9.10 2.19
C ILE A 35 6.52 7.91 2.67
N PHE A 36 7.14 6.74 2.64
CA PHE A 36 6.64 5.54 3.31
C PHE A 36 7.66 5.07 4.35
N ASP A 37 7.22 4.92 5.61
CA ASP A 37 8.03 4.38 6.70
C ASP A 37 7.24 3.28 7.41
N GLY A 38 7.62 2.03 7.16
CA GLY A 38 6.96 0.87 7.75
C GLY A 38 7.19 -0.41 6.96
N THR A 39 6.44 -1.46 7.31
CA THR A 39 6.51 -2.75 6.61
C THR A 39 5.42 -2.85 5.56
N CYS A 40 5.79 -3.17 4.31
CA CYS A 40 4.84 -3.47 3.24
C CYS A 40 4.86 -4.95 2.90
N LYS A 41 3.73 -5.64 3.06
CA LYS A 41 3.54 -7.02 2.62
C LYS A 41 2.45 -7.06 1.56
N MET A 42 2.83 -7.16 0.29
CA MET A 42 1.87 -7.13 -0.82
C MET A 42 0.78 -8.20 -0.64
N ALA A 43 -0.48 -7.79 -0.66
CA ALA A 43 -1.60 -8.73 -0.62
C ALA A 43 -1.59 -9.57 -1.90
N LYS A 44 -1.92 -10.87 -1.77
CA LYS A 44 -2.06 -11.74 -2.94
C LYS A 44 -3.22 -11.22 -3.79
N ARG A 45 -2.90 -10.74 -4.99
CA ARG A 45 -3.89 -10.49 -6.03
C ARG A 45 -4.40 -11.85 -6.50
N GLU A 46 -5.72 -12.03 -6.61
CA GLU A 46 -6.21 -13.13 -7.44
C GLU A 46 -5.70 -12.86 -8.85
N GLU A 47 -4.79 -13.71 -9.33
CA GLU A 47 -4.31 -13.63 -10.71
C GLU A 47 -5.52 -13.84 -11.63
N VAL A 48 -5.98 -12.77 -12.27
CA VAL A 48 -6.90 -12.90 -13.40
C VAL A 48 -6.05 -13.42 -14.55
N VAL A 49 -5.95 -14.75 -14.66
CA VAL A 49 -5.31 -15.42 -15.79
C VAL A 49 -6.11 -15.00 -17.04
N PRO A 50 -5.50 -14.27 -18.00
CA PRO A 50 -6.21 -13.90 -19.23
C PRO A 50 -6.61 -15.19 -19.95
N LYS A 51 -7.89 -15.32 -20.29
CA LYS A 51 -8.42 -16.42 -21.10
C LYS A 51 -8.16 -16.17 -22.57
#